data_AF-A0AAV4ZE56-F1
#
_entry.id   AF-A0AAV4ZE56-F1
#
_cell.length_a   1.000
_cell.length_b   1.000
_cell.length_c   1.000
_cell.angle_alpha   90.00
_cell.angle_beta   90.00
_cell.angle_gamma   90.00
#
_symmetry.space_group_name_H-M   'P 1'
#
loop_
_entity.id
_entity.type
_entity.pdbx_description
1 polymer ?
#
loop_
_entity_poly.entity_id
_entity_poly.type
_entity_poly.pdbx_seq_one_letter_code
_entity_poly.pdbx_strand_id
1 'polypeptide(L)'
;MQQAGSGAGAPEELAGLFNQRANAGDVAGLVALYEPEAVLAAGDVAATGHAEIERFYTDLLARRSEFPAATVLPPVRNGDLALTFATLPNGALSVEVARCGPDGRWRWVIDQLKVRLPKPA
;
A
#
# COMPACT_ATOMS: atom_id res chain seq x y z
N MET A 1 11.97 19.92 -12.79
CA MET A 1 12.34 19.17 -11.57
C MET A 1 11.89 17.75 -11.79
N GLN A 2 12.83 16.83 -12.00
CA GLN A 2 12.55 15.45 -12.44
C GLN A 2 11.92 14.68 -11.28
N GLN A 3 10.69 14.18 -11.46
CA GLN A 3 10.08 13.24 -10.52
C GLN A 3 10.76 11.89 -10.72
N ALA A 4 11.65 11.52 -9.79
CA ALA A 4 12.12 10.14 -9.68
C ALA A 4 10.89 9.24 -9.44
N GLY A 5 10.73 8.19 -10.26
CA GLY A 5 9.47 7.49 -10.50
C GLY A 5 8.59 7.21 -9.28
N SER A 6 7.38 7.78 -9.30
CA SER A 6 6.32 7.71 -8.29
C SER A 6 5.69 6.31 -8.18
N GLY A 7 6.45 5.30 -7.78
CA GLY A 7 5.99 3.91 -7.62
C GLY A 7 7.15 3.03 -7.17
N ALA A 8 7.06 1.71 -7.34
CA ALA A 8 8.13 0.74 -7.07
C ALA A 8 8.77 0.19 -8.36
N GLY A 9 10.00 -0.31 -8.30
CA GLY A 9 10.64 -1.00 -9.43
C GLY A 9 10.16 -2.45 -9.60
N ALA A 10 9.69 -3.06 -8.51
CA ALA A 10 9.09 -4.39 -8.47
C ALA A 10 7.95 -4.42 -7.43
N PRO A 11 6.96 -5.32 -7.55
CA PRO A 11 5.85 -5.38 -6.59
C PRO A 11 6.31 -5.71 -5.17
N GLU A 12 7.40 -6.46 -5.00
CA GLU A 12 8.01 -6.82 -3.72
C GLU A 12 8.47 -5.61 -2.90
N GLU A 13 8.82 -4.51 -3.58
CA GLU A 13 9.36 -3.31 -2.92
C GLU A 13 8.26 -2.43 -2.30
N LEU A 14 6.99 -2.61 -2.69
CA LEU A 14 5.88 -1.73 -2.31
C LEU A 14 5.67 -1.65 -0.80
N ALA A 15 5.61 -2.80 -0.11
CA ALA A 15 5.41 -2.83 1.35
C ALA A 15 6.57 -2.20 2.12
N GLY A 16 7.81 -2.39 1.63
CA GLY A 16 9.00 -1.75 2.21
C GLY A 16 8.96 -0.23 2.06
N LEU A 17 8.64 0.26 0.86
CA LEU A 17 8.47 1.68 0.58
C LEU A 17 7.33 2.31 1.38
N PHE A 18 6.22 1.58 1.54
CA PHE A 18 5.10 2.01 2.37
C PHE A 18 5.55 2.26 3.81
N ASN A 19 6.19 1.28 4.44
CA ASN A 19 6.68 1.42 5.82
C ASN A 19 7.69 2.56 5.97
N GLN A 20 8.60 2.72 5.00
CA GLN A 20 9.57 3.81 5.01
C GLN A 20 8.87 5.18 4.97
N ARG A 21 7.93 5.38 4.03
CA ARG A 21 7.23 6.65 3.83
C ARG A 21 6.26 6.97 4.98
N ALA A 22 5.53 5.97 5.46
CA ALA A 22 4.62 6.11 6.59
C ALA A 22 5.38 6.52 7.87
N ASN A 23 6.48 5.85 8.19
CA ASN A 23 7.29 6.21 9.37
C ASN A 23 8.02 7.55 9.21
N ALA A 24 8.24 8.03 7.99
CA ALA A 24 8.78 9.36 7.72
C ALA A 24 7.72 10.48 7.74
N GLY A 25 6.43 10.15 7.86
CA GLY A 25 5.35 11.13 7.75
C GLY A 25 5.08 11.61 6.31
N ASP A 26 5.58 10.91 5.29
CA ASP A 26 5.55 11.33 3.89
C ASP A 26 4.24 10.91 3.21
N VAL A 27 3.19 11.73 3.40
CA VAL A 27 1.87 11.49 2.79
C VAL A 27 1.93 11.52 1.27
N ALA A 28 2.64 12.48 0.68
CA ALA A 28 2.76 12.59 -0.78
C ALA A 28 3.45 11.36 -1.37
N GLY A 29 4.50 10.88 -0.71
CA GLY A 29 5.13 9.61 -1.03
C GLY A 29 4.18 8.44 -0.90
N LEU A 30 3.36 8.36 0.15
CA LEU A 30 2.40 7.26 0.29
C LEU A 30 1.40 7.24 -0.87
N VAL A 31 0.81 8.39 -1.20
CA VAL A 31 -0.14 8.51 -2.32
C VAL A 31 0.51 8.09 -3.65
N ALA A 32 1.79 8.40 -3.84
CA ALA A 32 2.56 7.96 -5.00
C ALA A 32 2.74 6.43 -5.11
N LEU A 33 2.39 5.62 -4.10
CA LEU A 33 2.35 4.15 -4.22
C LEU A 33 1.05 3.64 -4.82
N TYR A 34 0.08 4.50 -5.10
CA TYR A 34 -1.24 4.14 -5.61
C TYR A 34 -1.43 4.59 -7.05
N GLU A 35 -2.19 3.81 -7.82
CA GLU A 35 -2.76 4.26 -9.09
C GLU A 35 -3.76 5.41 -8.85
N PRO A 36 -3.99 6.32 -9.82
CA PRO A 36 -4.85 7.50 -9.63
C PRO A 36 -6.26 7.20 -9.11
N GLU A 37 -6.84 6.08 -9.55
CA GLU A 37 -8.19 5.61 -9.21
C GLU A 37 -8.16 4.41 -8.25
N ALA A 38 -7.09 4.24 -7.48
CA ALA A 38 -6.97 3.11 -6.57
C ALA A 38 -8.05 3.15 -5.48
N VAL A 39 -8.45 1.96 -5.02
CA VAL A 39 -9.39 1.80 -3.91
C VAL A 39 -8.64 1.28 -2.70
N LEU A 40 -8.80 1.98 -1.58
CA LEU A 40 -8.18 1.65 -0.30
C LEU A 40 -9.26 1.28 0.71
N ALA A 41 -9.07 0.14 1.37
CA ALA A 41 -9.89 -0.37 2.44
C ALA A 41 -9.07 -0.63 3.71
N ALA A 42 -9.71 -0.48 4.86
CA ALA A 42 -9.16 -0.84 6.17
C ALA A 42 -10.26 -1.55 6.97
N GLY A 43 -10.59 -2.78 6.53
CA GLY A 43 -11.87 -3.43 6.82
C GLY A 43 -12.85 -3.11 5.69
N ASP A 44 -13.61 -2.02 5.85
CA ASP A 44 -14.47 -1.47 4.80
C ASP A 44 -13.68 -0.52 3.87
N VAL A 45 -14.26 -0.20 2.71
CA VAL A 45 -13.70 0.82 1.79
C VAL A 45 -13.63 2.16 2.52
N ALA A 46 -12.42 2.73 2.55
CA ALA A 46 -12.11 3.96 3.28
C ALA A 46 -11.82 5.14 2.35
N ALA A 47 -11.32 4.89 1.14
CA ALA A 47 -10.99 5.91 0.16
C ALA A 47 -10.99 5.38 -1.28
N THR A 48 -11.38 6.22 -2.23
CA THR A 48 -11.24 6.01 -3.68
C THR A 48 -10.50 7.18 -4.32
N GLY A 49 -9.41 6.87 -5.01
CA GLY A 49 -8.56 7.81 -5.72
C GLY A 49 -7.62 8.63 -4.83
N HIS A 50 -6.63 9.27 -5.46
CA HIS A 50 -5.54 9.97 -4.75
C HIS A 50 -6.00 11.00 -3.73
N ALA A 51 -7.02 11.79 -4.03
CA ALA A 51 -7.49 12.84 -3.13
C ALA A 51 -8.06 12.29 -1.80
N GLU A 52 -8.80 11.17 -1.87
CA GLU A 52 -9.32 10.53 -0.67
C GLU A 52 -8.25 9.74 0.07
N ILE A 53 -7.34 9.11 -0.66
CA ILE A 53 -6.20 8.38 -0.09
C ILE A 53 -5.24 9.34 0.64
N GLU A 54 -4.99 10.53 0.09
CA GLU A 54 -4.19 11.58 0.71
C GLU A 54 -4.80 12.02 2.04
N ARG A 55 -6.11 12.27 2.06
CA ARG A 55 -6.84 12.59 3.29
C ARG A 55 -6.76 11.46 4.31
N PHE A 56 -6.99 10.22 3.88
CA PHE A 56 -6.90 9.04 4.74
C PHE A 56 -5.53 8.93 5.41
N TYR A 57 -4.44 9.06 4.64
CA TYR A 57 -3.09 8.99 5.20
C TYR A 57 -2.72 10.19 6.05
N THR A 58 -3.14 11.39 5.67
CA THR A 58 -2.97 12.60 6.52
C THR A 58 -3.56 12.36 7.91
N ASP A 59 -4.79 11.87 7.99
CA ASP A 59 -5.47 11.58 9.26
C ASP A 59 -4.81 10.41 10.02
N LEU A 60 -4.39 9.36 9.31
CA LEU A 60 -3.76 8.18 9.90
C LEU A 60 -2.40 8.51 10.53
N LEU A 61 -1.58 9.30 9.85
CA LEU A 61 -0.24 9.66 10.31
C LEU A 61 -0.28 10.74 11.41
N ALA A 62 -1.26 11.65 11.39
CA ALA A 62 -1.47 12.64 12.45
C ALA A 62 -1.69 11.99 13.84
N ARG A 63 -2.20 10.74 13.88
CA ARG A 63 -2.44 9.98 15.11
C ARG A 63 -1.17 9.32 15.68
N ARG A 64 0.02 9.61 15.14
CA ARG A 64 1.32 8.99 15.49
C ARG A 64 1.25 7.46 15.50
N SER A 65 0.97 6.90 14.33
CA SER A 65 1.00 5.45 14.12
C SER A 65 2.45 5.00 13.83
N GLU A 66 2.98 4.06 14.62
CA GLU A 66 4.19 3.32 14.24
C GLU A 66 3.81 2.19 13.28
N PHE A 67 4.50 2.10 12.15
CA PHE A 67 4.31 1.04 11.17
C PHE A 67 5.46 0.05 11.28
N PRO A 68 5.27 -1.09 11.98
CA PRO A 68 6.33 -2.07 12.16
C PRO A 68 6.69 -2.71 10.81
N ALA A 69 7.94 -3.20 10.72
CA ALA A 69 8.36 -3.97 9.57
C ALA A 69 7.41 -5.16 9.35
N ALA A 70 6.89 -5.27 8.13
CA ALA A 70 6.03 -6.37 7.73
C ALA A 70 6.85 -7.51 7.13
N THR A 71 6.39 -8.74 7.29
CA THR A 71 6.93 -9.88 6.53
C THR A 71 6.18 -9.95 5.20
N VAL A 72 6.91 -9.73 4.10
CA VAL A 72 6.37 -9.77 2.74
C VAL A 72 6.48 -11.19 2.19
N LEU A 73 5.42 -11.68 1.55
CA LEU A 73 5.46 -12.94 0.80
C LEU A 73 5.75 -12.68 -0.68
N PRO A 74 6.31 -13.68 -1.41
CA PRO A 74 6.50 -13.57 -2.85
C PRO A 74 5.18 -13.21 -3.57
N PRO A 75 5.14 -12.14 -4.37
CA PRO A 75 3.94 -11.75 -5.11
C PRO A 75 3.54 -12.79 -6.14
N VAL A 76 2.24 -13.01 -6.28
CA VAL A 76 1.68 -13.82 -7.38
C VAL A 76 1.43 -12.90 -8.57
N ARG A 77 2.12 -13.12 -9.69
CA ARG A 77 2.10 -12.23 -10.85
C ARG A 77 1.30 -12.82 -12.01
N ASN A 78 0.54 -11.97 -12.71
CA ASN A 78 -0.12 -12.28 -13.96
C ASN A 78 -0.06 -11.05 -14.89
N GLY A 79 0.85 -11.09 -15.87
CA GLY A 79 1.08 -9.96 -16.77
C GLY A 79 1.55 -8.71 -16.02
N ASP A 80 0.80 -7.62 -16.16
CA ASP A 80 1.02 -6.33 -15.51
C ASP A 80 0.41 -6.25 -14.10
N LEU A 81 -0.26 -7.31 -13.62
CA LEU A 81 -0.83 -7.36 -12.27
C LEU A 81 0.00 -8.25 -11.34
N ALA A 82 0.01 -7.90 -10.06
CA ALA A 82 0.59 -8.70 -8.99
C ALA A 82 -0.30 -8.66 -7.74
N LEU A 83 -0.53 -9.80 -7.11
CA LEU A 83 -1.05 -9.86 -5.75
C LEU A 83 0.13 -9.71 -4.79
N THR A 84 0.10 -8.68 -3.95
CA THR A 84 1.03 -8.50 -2.84
C THR A 84 0.35 -8.85 -1.53
N PHE A 85 1.17 -9.27 -0.57
CA PHE A 85 0.72 -9.71 0.74
C PHE A 85 1.78 -9.43 1.78
N ALA A 86 1.35 -8.93 2.93
CA ALA A 86 2.22 -8.72 4.08
C ALA A 86 1.52 -9.13 5.38
N THR A 87 2.28 -9.72 6.31
CA THR A 87 1.82 -9.97 7.68
C THR A 87 2.47 -8.99 8.65
N LEU A 88 1.68 -8.53 9.61
CA LEU A 88 2.13 -7.72 10.74
C LEU A 88 2.34 -8.60 11.99
N PRO A 89 3.22 -8.21 12.94
CA PRO A 89 3.49 -9.00 14.15
C PRO A 89 2.27 -9.30 15.02
N ASN A 90 1.21 -8.49 14.91
CA ASN A 90 -0.04 -8.68 15.65
C ASN A 90 -1.02 -9.66 14.96
N GLY A 91 -0.59 -10.35 13.90
CA GLY A 91 -1.41 -11.29 13.14
C GLY A 91 -2.39 -10.64 12.17
N ALA A 92 -2.42 -9.31 12.06
CA ALA A 92 -3.10 -8.64 10.97
C ALA A 92 -2.34 -8.86 9.65
N LEU A 93 -3.07 -8.84 8.55
CA LEU A 93 -2.52 -8.97 7.21
C LEU A 93 -2.98 -7.82 6.33
N SER A 94 -2.18 -7.50 5.34
CA SER A 94 -2.57 -6.67 4.22
C SER A 94 -2.54 -7.50 2.93
N VAL A 95 -3.46 -7.18 2.03
CA VAL A 95 -3.63 -7.82 0.72
C VAL A 95 -3.88 -6.73 -0.29
N GLU A 96 -3.08 -6.70 -1.34
CA GLU A 96 -3.20 -5.67 -2.35
C GLU A 96 -3.04 -6.25 -3.76
N VAL A 97 -3.66 -5.57 -4.73
CA VAL A 97 -3.41 -5.78 -6.16
C VAL A 97 -2.56 -4.61 -6.63
N ALA A 98 -1.36 -4.89 -7.09
CA ALA A 98 -0.49 -3.94 -7.76
C ALA A 98 -0.60 -4.06 -9.28
N ARG A 99 -0.42 -2.94 -9.99
CA ARG A 99 -0.29 -2.85 -11.43
C ARG A 99 1.07 -2.25 -11.79
N CYS A 100 1.71 -2.81 -12.82
CA CYS A 100 2.83 -2.19 -13.51
C CYS A 100 2.29 -1.21 -14.55
N GLY A 101 2.52 0.09 -14.34
CA GLY A 101 2.15 1.12 -15.31
C GLY A 101 2.99 1.06 -16.59
N PRO A 102 2.62 1.81 -17.64
CA PRO A 102 3.41 1.94 -18.86
C PRO A 102 4.79 2.57 -18.63
N ASP A 103 4.98 3.23 -17.48
CA ASP A 103 6.26 3.76 -17.01
C ASP A 103 7.15 2.71 -16.33
N GLY A 104 6.72 1.44 -16.29
CA GLY A 104 7.44 0.33 -15.67
C GLY A 104 7.45 0.38 -14.15
N ARG A 105 6.62 1.23 -13.54
CA ARG A 105 6.52 1.36 -12.07
C ARG A 105 5.31 0.60 -11.56
N TRP A 106 5.50 -0.06 -10.43
CA TRP A 106 4.45 -0.76 -9.73
C TRP A 106 3.75 0.17 -8.75
N ARG A 107 2.42 0.14 -8.73
CA ARG A 107 1.54 0.88 -7.82
C ARG A 107 0.33 0.03 -7.45
N TRP A 108 -0.24 0.22 -6.27
CA TRP A 108 -1.47 -0.46 -5.87
C TRP A 108 -2.68 0.14 -6.57
N VAL A 109 -3.54 -0.73 -7.12
CA VAL A 109 -4.87 -0.39 -7.66
C VAL A 109 -5.99 -0.77 -6.69
N ILE A 110 -5.77 -1.80 -5.86
CA ILE A 110 -6.68 -2.21 -4.79
C ILE A 110 -5.81 -2.50 -3.58
N ASP A 111 -6.13 -1.92 -2.44
CA ASP A 111 -5.39 -2.11 -1.20
C ASP A 111 -6.36 -2.39 -0.06
N GLN A 112 -6.25 -3.57 0.52
CA GLN A 112 -6.85 -3.89 1.79
C GLN A 112 -5.74 -3.83 2.85
N LEU A 113 -5.54 -2.63 3.38
CA LEU A 113 -4.39 -2.24 4.22
C LEU A 113 -4.34 -3.02 5.52
N LYS A 114 -5.52 -3.44 6.02
CA LYS A 114 -5.62 -4.18 7.26
C LYS A 114 -6.85 -5.06 7.31
N VAL A 115 -6.64 -6.37 7.23
CA VAL A 115 -7.61 -7.39 7.59
C VAL A 115 -7.23 -8.02 8.92
N ARG A 116 -8.22 -8.22 9.78
CA ARG A 116 -8.11 -9.18 10.89
C ARG A 116 -8.92 -10.41 10.52
N LEU A 117 -8.25 -11.55 10.45
CA LEU A 117 -8.96 -12.81 10.29
C LEU A 117 -9.77 -13.09 11.57
N PRO A 118 -11.00 -13.60 11.45
CA PRO A 118 -11.72 -14.11 12.60
C PRO A 118 -10.90 -15.24 13.26
N LYS A 119 -10.98 -15.37 14.58
CA LYS A 119 -10.39 -16.53 15.26
C LYS A 119 -11.06 -17.80 14.73
N PRO A 120 -10.30 -18.87 14.45
CA PRO A 120 -10.90 -20.18 14.17
C PRO A 120 -11.84 -20.57 15.31
N ALA A 121 -12.98 -21.17 14.96
CA ALA A 121 -13.92 -21.74 15.92
C ALA A 121 -13.31 -22.95 16.65
#